data_AF-A0A8H9HBK2-F1
#
_entry.id   AF-A0A8H9HBK2-F1
#
_cell.length_a   1.000
_cell.length_b   1.000
_cell.length_c   1.000
_cell.angle_alpha   90.00
_cell.angle_beta   90.00
_cell.angle_gamma   90.00
#
_symmetry.space_group_name_H-M   'P 1'
#
loop_
_entity.id
_entity.type
_entity.pdbx_description
1 polymer ?
#
loop_
_entity_poly.entity_id
_entity_poly.type
_entity_poly.pdbx_seq_one_letter_code
_entity_poly.pdbx_strand_id
1 'polypeptide(L)'
;MTRLAARMEERVQRRVRAMGVGTDPRGIVEAVLLEGVPTDEESRAFHLIYTEYAVLSVTDPALAGQAFLAAPDEMEAFLATQLTAAQRAGTADPRLDARQEAVVLLAVSAGLGLSVLLGQRTADEATAVLHYHLGRVFPH
;
A
#
# COMPACT_ATOMS: atom_id res chain seq x y z
N MET A 1 4.10 -24.45 -3.18
CA MET A 1 3.35 -23.17 -3.08
C MET A 1 3.25 -22.65 -1.64
N THR A 2 3.03 -23.51 -0.64
CA THR A 2 2.92 -23.15 0.81
C THR A 2 4.10 -22.36 1.39
N ARG A 3 5.33 -22.59 0.88
CA ARG A 3 6.55 -21.92 1.37
C ARG A 3 6.69 -20.47 0.90
N LEU A 4 6.04 -20.11 -0.21
CA LEU A 4 6.09 -18.76 -0.77
C LEU A 4 5.14 -17.83 0.01
N ALA A 5 3.90 -18.27 0.23
CA ALA A 5 2.91 -17.56 1.03
C ALA A 5 3.41 -17.28 2.47
N ALA A 6 3.99 -18.28 3.13
CA ALA A 6 4.53 -18.13 4.50
C ALA A 6 5.71 -17.13 4.58
N ARG A 7 6.62 -17.13 3.59
CA ARG A 7 7.70 -16.12 3.52
C ARG A 7 7.17 -14.72 3.26
N MET A 8 6.08 -14.61 2.51
CA MET A 8 5.42 -13.34 2.20
C MET A 8 4.80 -12.73 3.47
N GLU A 9 4.07 -13.54 4.23
CA GLU A 9 3.43 -13.16 5.48
C GLU A 9 4.46 -12.71 6.54
N GLU A 10 5.54 -13.47 6.72
CA GLU A 10 6.65 -13.07 7.59
C GLU A 10 7.29 -11.74 7.18
N ARG A 11 7.32 -11.42 5.89
CA ARG A 11 7.93 -10.18 5.39
C ARG A 11 7.05 -8.97 5.65
N VAL A 12 5.75 -9.10 5.41
CA VAL A 12 4.75 -8.06 5.74
C VAL A 12 4.81 -7.77 7.24
N GLN A 13 4.80 -8.80 8.09
CA GLN A 13 4.89 -8.66 9.54
C GLN A 13 6.20 -7.97 10.00
N ARG A 14 7.32 -8.27 9.35
CA ARG A 14 8.63 -7.65 9.66
C ARG A 14 8.68 -6.19 9.27
N ARG A 15 8.10 -5.83 8.11
CA ARG A 15 8.07 -4.45 7.61
C ARG A 15 7.14 -3.57 8.46
N VAL A 16 5.96 -4.06 8.83
CA VAL A 16 5.06 -3.38 9.78
C VAL A 16 5.76 -3.06 11.11
N ARG A 17 6.60 -3.97 11.62
CA ARG A 17 7.39 -3.74 12.84
C ARG A 17 8.56 -2.76 12.62
N ALA A 18 9.19 -2.81 11.45
CA ALA A 18 10.37 -2.02 11.12
C ALA A 18 10.04 -0.56 10.79
N MET A 19 8.80 -0.28 10.35
CA MET A 19 8.42 1.06 9.91
C MET A 19 8.59 2.12 11.00
N GLY A 20 8.54 1.77 12.31
CA GLY A 20 9.04 2.63 13.39
C GLY A 20 8.56 4.08 13.34
N VAL A 21 7.43 4.33 12.69
CA VAL A 21 7.03 5.66 12.24
C VAL A 21 6.68 6.47 13.46
N GLY A 22 6.99 7.76 13.44
CA GLY A 22 6.42 8.70 14.40
C GLY A 22 4.92 8.47 14.52
N THR A 23 4.35 8.75 15.69
CA THR A 23 2.92 8.52 15.96
C THR A 23 1.99 9.43 15.14
N ASP A 24 2.50 10.17 14.15
CA ASP A 24 1.70 11.05 13.32
C ASP A 24 1.03 10.26 12.18
N PRO A 25 -0.30 10.41 11.98
CA PRO A 25 -1.03 9.61 11.01
C PRO A 25 -0.57 9.78 9.55
N ARG A 26 -0.07 10.95 9.17
CA ARG A 26 0.39 11.22 7.80
C ARG A 26 1.61 10.37 7.47
N GLY A 27 2.62 10.39 8.34
CA GLY A 27 3.83 9.59 8.18
C GLY A 27 3.51 8.10 8.08
N ILE A 28 2.55 7.62 8.87
CA ILE A 28 2.11 6.21 8.82
C ILE A 28 1.49 5.88 7.45
N VAL A 29 0.58 6.72 6.95
CA VAL A 29 -0.04 6.53 5.62
C VAL A 29 1.03 6.56 4.52
N GLU A 30 1.91 7.55 4.54
CA GLU A 30 2.99 7.70 3.56
C GLU A 30 3.89 6.47 3.52
N ALA A 31 4.34 6.00 4.69
CA ALA A 31 5.21 4.84 4.78
C ALA A 31 4.52 3.57 4.24
N VAL A 32 3.23 3.35 4.53
CA VAL A 32 2.47 2.21 3.98
C VAL A 32 2.42 2.26 2.45
N LEU A 33 2.17 3.43 1.89
CA LEU A 33 2.01 3.57 0.45
C LEU A 33 3.32 3.48 -0.33
N LEU A 34 4.43 3.95 0.26
CA LEU A 34 5.77 3.84 -0.32
C LEU A 34 6.29 2.40 -0.34
N GLU A 35 5.84 1.54 0.56
CA GLU A 35 6.12 0.09 0.47
C GLU A 35 5.54 -0.55 -0.80
N GLY A 36 4.50 0.06 -1.39
CA GLY A 36 3.94 -0.33 -2.69
C GLY A 36 4.72 0.23 -3.90
N VAL A 37 5.80 0.98 -3.69
CA VAL A 37 6.70 1.44 -4.76
C VAL A 37 7.96 0.58 -4.75
N PRO A 38 8.25 -0.20 -5.81
CA PRO A 38 9.44 -1.03 -5.86
C PRO A 38 10.68 -0.16 -6.10
N THR A 39 11.30 0.30 -5.01
CA THR A 39 12.49 1.16 -4.97
C THR A 39 13.80 0.37 -4.94
N ASP A 40 13.73 -0.94 -4.65
CA ASP A 40 14.88 -1.84 -4.56
C ASP A 40 14.59 -3.21 -5.21
N GLU A 41 15.62 -4.04 -5.37
CA GLU A 41 15.48 -5.35 -6.04
C GLU A 41 14.56 -6.32 -5.26
N GLU A 42 14.51 -6.22 -3.93
CA GLU A 42 13.73 -7.11 -3.07
C GLU A 42 12.23 -6.76 -3.07
N SER A 43 11.90 -5.47 -3.10
CA SER A 43 10.56 -4.90 -3.28
C SER A 43 10.05 -5.13 -4.70
N ARG A 44 10.93 -5.07 -5.70
CA ARG A 44 10.64 -5.44 -7.09
C ARG A 44 10.25 -6.91 -7.22
N ALA A 45 11.03 -7.83 -6.65
CA ALA A 45 10.74 -9.26 -6.70
C ALA A 45 9.40 -9.59 -6.03
N PHE A 46 9.07 -8.91 -4.94
CA PHE A 46 7.78 -9.07 -4.25
C PHE A 46 6.60 -8.60 -5.06
N HIS A 47 6.69 -7.42 -5.68
CA HIS A 47 5.61 -6.93 -6.53
C HIS A 47 5.33 -7.88 -7.67
N LEU A 48 6.36 -8.43 -8.31
CA LEU A 48 6.19 -9.41 -9.39
C LEU A 48 5.44 -10.67 -8.91
N ILE A 49 5.87 -11.24 -7.78
CA ILE A 49 5.22 -12.42 -7.18
C ILE A 49 3.77 -12.09 -6.76
N TYR A 50 3.55 -10.91 -6.18
CA TYR A 50 2.23 -10.47 -5.75
C TYR A 50 1.28 -10.32 -6.94
N THR A 51 1.72 -9.62 -7.99
CA THR A 51 0.92 -9.40 -9.19
C THR A 51 0.63 -10.70 -9.91
N GLU A 52 1.60 -11.60 -10.06
CA GLU A 52 1.39 -12.91 -10.67
C GLU A 52 0.39 -13.74 -9.87
N TYR A 53 0.52 -13.77 -8.54
CA TYR A 53 -0.40 -14.48 -7.66
C TYR A 53 -1.82 -13.91 -7.70
N ALA A 54 -1.95 -12.58 -7.71
CA ALA A 54 -3.24 -11.91 -7.84
C ALA A 54 -3.94 -12.31 -9.15
N VAL A 55 -3.22 -12.30 -10.28
CA VAL A 55 -3.76 -12.74 -11.58
C VAL A 55 -4.18 -14.21 -11.54
N LEU A 56 -3.33 -15.09 -11.00
CA LEU A 56 -3.64 -16.52 -10.89
C LEU A 56 -4.90 -16.76 -10.04
N SER A 57 -5.06 -16.03 -8.94
CA SER A 57 -6.20 -16.19 -8.02
C SER A 57 -7.55 -15.84 -8.64
N VAL A 58 -7.57 -14.99 -9.67
CA VAL A 58 -8.80 -14.66 -10.43
C VAL A 58 -9.25 -15.85 -11.28
N THR A 59 -8.31 -16.68 -11.75
CA THR A 59 -8.58 -17.79 -12.67
C THR A 59 -8.56 -19.17 -12.01
N ASP A 60 -7.96 -19.30 -10.82
CA ASP A 60 -7.86 -20.55 -10.06
C ASP A 60 -8.64 -20.43 -8.73
N PRO A 61 -9.83 -21.05 -8.62
CA PRO A 61 -10.63 -21.05 -7.40
C PRO A 61 -9.92 -21.63 -6.18
N ALA A 62 -8.88 -22.45 -6.34
CA ALA A 62 -8.10 -22.99 -5.22
C ALA A 62 -7.16 -21.94 -4.59
N LEU A 63 -6.89 -20.85 -5.31
CA LEU A 63 -6.12 -19.70 -4.85
C LEU A 63 -7.01 -18.53 -4.41
N ALA A 64 -8.30 -18.55 -4.75
CA ALA A 64 -9.29 -17.58 -4.32
C ALA A 64 -9.51 -17.63 -2.79
N GLY A 65 -9.66 -16.46 -2.16
CA GLY A 65 -9.97 -16.35 -0.72
C GLY A 65 -8.83 -16.71 0.25
N GLN A 66 -7.59 -16.91 -0.22
CA GLN A 66 -6.46 -17.09 0.70
C GLN A 66 -6.15 -15.79 1.46
N ALA A 67 -5.58 -15.88 2.68
CA ALA A 67 -5.30 -14.74 3.58
C ALA A 67 -4.54 -13.57 2.90
N PHE A 68 -3.72 -13.88 1.91
CA PHE A 68 -3.05 -12.90 1.06
C PHE A 68 -3.99 -11.92 0.34
N LEU A 69 -5.22 -12.35 0.03
CA LEU A 69 -6.30 -11.58 -0.60
C LEU A 69 -7.22 -10.88 0.40
N ALA A 70 -7.14 -11.19 1.69
CA ALA A 70 -7.86 -10.48 2.77
C ALA A 70 -7.05 -9.26 3.28
N ALA A 71 -5.74 -9.27 3.08
CA ALA A 71 -4.84 -8.16 3.41
C ALA A 71 -5.26 -6.77 2.84
N PRO A 72 -5.88 -6.66 1.65
CA PRO A 72 -6.37 -5.37 1.13
C PRO A 72 -7.49 -4.75 1.99
N ASP A 73 -8.44 -5.55 2.49
CA ASP A 73 -9.56 -5.05 3.31
C ASP A 73 -9.08 -4.58 4.68
N GLU A 74 -8.14 -5.32 5.28
CA GLU A 74 -7.50 -4.93 6.54
C GLU A 74 -6.67 -3.66 6.39
N MET A 75 -5.94 -3.53 5.27
CA MET A 75 -5.15 -2.34 4.96
C MET A 75 -6.04 -1.12 4.68
N GLU A 76 -7.17 -1.30 3.98
CA GLU A 76 -8.18 -0.25 3.78
C GLU A 76 -8.67 0.27 5.14
N ALA A 77 -9.09 -0.64 6.04
CA ALA A 77 -9.60 -0.26 7.36
C ALA A 77 -8.54 0.45 8.22
N PHE A 78 -7.28 -0.01 8.13
CA PHE A 78 -6.17 0.61 8.82
C PHE A 78 -5.91 2.04 8.33
N LEU A 79 -5.80 2.24 7.00
CA LEU A 79 -5.59 3.56 6.42
C LEU A 79 -6.75 4.51 6.71
N ALA A 80 -8.00 4.03 6.64
CA ALA A 80 -9.18 4.82 6.98
C ALA A 80 -9.13 5.31 8.44
N THR A 81 -8.60 4.50 9.36
CA THR A 81 -8.39 4.88 10.76
C THR A 81 -7.34 5.99 10.90
N GLN A 82 -6.23 5.91 10.16
CA GLN A 82 -5.19 6.94 10.17
C GLN A 82 -5.71 8.26 9.57
N LEU A 83 -6.44 8.20 8.46
CA LEU A 83 -7.06 9.39 7.85
C LEU A 83 -8.05 10.05 8.80
N THR A 84 -8.88 9.27 9.49
CA THR A 84 -9.80 9.78 10.52
C THR A 84 -9.04 10.43 11.68
N ALA A 85 -7.92 9.85 12.11
CA ALA A 85 -7.08 10.42 13.16
C ALA A 85 -6.46 11.76 12.72
N ALA A 86 -5.99 11.87 11.47
CA ALA A 86 -5.47 13.11 10.90
C ALA A 86 -6.55 14.21 10.81
N GLN A 87 -7.77 13.86 10.41
CA GLN A 87 -8.91 14.80 10.40
C GLN A 87 -9.19 15.35 11.81
N ARG A 88 -9.17 14.48 12.84
CA ARG A 88 -9.34 14.89 14.25
C ARG A 88 -8.21 15.79 14.74
N ALA A 89 -6.99 15.58 14.24
CA ALA A 89 -5.83 16.41 14.53
C ALA A 89 -5.78 17.73 13.70
N GLY A 90 -6.69 17.90 12.74
CA GLY A 90 -6.72 19.06 11.85
C GLY A 90 -5.63 19.06 10.77
N THR A 91 -4.98 17.91 10.50
CA THR A 91 -3.89 17.77 9.52
C THR A 91 -4.33 17.18 8.18
N ALA A 92 -5.61 16.80 8.04
CA ALA A 92 -6.22 16.34 6.79
C ALA A 92 -7.54 17.09 6.51
N ASP A 93 -7.98 17.15 5.25
CA ASP A 93 -9.25 17.82 4.89
C ASP A 93 -10.43 17.17 5.65
N PRO A 94 -11.16 17.92 6.50
CA PRO A 94 -12.26 17.36 7.29
C PRO A 94 -13.46 16.92 6.43
N ARG A 95 -13.50 17.25 5.14
CA ARG A 95 -14.58 16.89 4.22
C ARG A 95 -14.28 15.63 3.39
N LEU A 96 -13.07 15.08 3.45
CA LEU A 96 -12.77 13.84 2.73
C LEU A 96 -13.49 12.65 3.38
N ASP A 97 -13.96 11.71 2.56
CA ASP A 97 -14.42 10.41 3.05
C ASP A 97 -13.19 9.54 3.28
N ALA A 98 -12.87 9.28 4.56
CA ALA A 98 -11.66 8.56 4.95
C ALA A 98 -11.59 7.15 4.37
N ARG A 99 -12.72 6.49 4.18
CA ARG A 99 -12.76 5.13 3.64
C ARG A 99 -12.56 5.14 2.13
N GLN A 100 -13.25 6.03 1.43
CA GLN A 100 -13.08 6.18 -0.01
C GLN A 100 -11.66 6.61 -0.36
N GLU A 101 -11.08 7.52 0.40
CA GLU A 101 -9.71 7.98 0.18
C GLU A 101 -8.68 6.87 0.46
N ALA A 102 -8.90 6.01 1.46
CA ALA A 102 -8.05 4.84 1.68
C ALA A 102 -8.01 3.90 0.45
N VAL A 103 -9.18 3.64 -0.17
CA VAL A 103 -9.26 2.85 -1.41
C VAL A 103 -8.50 3.51 -2.55
N VAL A 104 -8.66 4.83 -2.73
CA VAL A 104 -7.94 5.59 -3.77
C VAL A 104 -6.43 5.51 -3.57
N LEU A 105 -5.96 5.73 -2.35
CA LEU A 105 -4.53 5.69 -2.03
C LEU A 105 -3.91 4.31 -2.31
N LEU A 106 -4.58 3.24 -1.92
CA LEU A 106 -4.14 1.87 -2.21
C LEU A 106 -4.12 1.57 -3.71
N ALA A 107 -5.16 1.99 -4.44
CA ALA A 107 -5.22 1.81 -5.89
C ALA A 107 -4.10 2.59 -6.61
N VAL A 108 -3.83 3.83 -6.18
CA VAL A 108 -2.73 4.65 -6.70
C VAL A 108 -1.39 3.99 -6.43
N SER A 109 -1.13 3.55 -5.20
CA SER A 109 0.13 2.86 -4.84
C SER A 109 0.33 1.60 -5.68
N ALA A 110 -0.68 0.74 -5.81
CA ALA A 110 -0.60 -0.47 -6.62
C ALA A 110 -0.35 -0.18 -8.11
N GLY A 111 -1.06 0.80 -8.68
CA GLY A 111 -0.88 1.21 -10.07
C GLY A 111 0.50 1.81 -10.34
N LEU A 112 1.02 2.59 -9.39
CA LEU A 112 2.37 3.15 -9.46
C LEU A 112 3.42 2.04 -9.38
N GLY A 113 3.28 1.09 -8.46
CA GLY A 113 4.16 -0.07 -8.34
C GLY A 113 4.24 -0.87 -9.64
N LEU A 114 3.10 -1.16 -10.26
CA LEU A 114 3.05 -1.81 -11.57
C LEU A 114 3.70 -0.96 -12.68
N SER A 115 3.50 0.35 -12.68
CA SER A 115 4.11 1.23 -13.69
C SER A 115 5.65 1.24 -13.63
N VAL A 116 6.22 1.12 -12.43
CA VAL A 116 7.67 0.98 -12.23
C VAL A 116 8.16 -0.38 -12.71
N LEU A 117 7.44 -1.46 -12.41
CA LEU A 117 7.77 -2.80 -12.91
C LEU A 117 7.81 -2.85 -14.44
N LEU A 118 6.86 -2.18 -15.10
CA LEU A 118 6.76 -2.08 -16.55
C LEU A 118 7.75 -1.10 -17.19
N GLY A 119 8.55 -0.39 -16.39
CA GLY A 119 9.52 0.60 -16.88
C GLY A 119 8.88 1.89 -17.44
N GLN A 120 7.59 2.12 -17.16
CA GLN A 120 6.89 3.35 -17.57
C GLN A 120 7.29 4.55 -16.72
N ARG A 121 7.73 4.29 -15.49
CA ARG A 121 8.22 5.27 -14.53
C ARG A 121 9.43 4.72 -13.80
N THR A 122 10.30 5.61 -13.38
CA THR A 122 11.29 5.35 -12.33
C THR A 122 10.60 5.30 -10.96
N ALA A 123 11.27 4.71 -9.96
CA ALA A 123 10.76 4.70 -8.60
C ALA A 123 10.60 6.13 -8.03
N ASP A 124 11.53 7.04 -8.36
CA ASP A 124 11.48 8.44 -7.94
C ASP A 124 10.27 9.18 -8.53
N GLU A 125 9.96 8.96 -9.81
CA GLU A 125 8.77 9.54 -10.45
C GLU A 125 7.48 9.01 -9.83
N ALA A 126 7.43 7.72 -9.49
CA ALA A 126 6.28 7.14 -8.80
C ALA A 126 6.10 7.72 -7.39
N THR A 127 7.18 7.81 -6.61
CA THR A 127 7.20 8.46 -5.30
C THR A 127 6.74 9.91 -5.37
N ALA A 128 7.17 10.66 -6.40
CA ALA A 128 6.74 12.05 -6.59
C ALA A 128 5.23 12.16 -6.84
N VAL A 129 4.63 11.25 -7.62
CA VAL A 129 3.16 11.20 -7.81
C VAL A 129 2.44 10.88 -6.51
N LEU A 130 2.98 9.96 -5.70
CA LEU A 130 2.42 9.62 -4.40
C LEU A 130 2.42 10.84 -3.47
N HIS A 131 3.56 11.53 -3.36
CA HIS A 131 3.68 12.74 -2.54
C HIS A 131 2.76 13.86 -3.03
N TYR A 132 2.60 14.02 -4.34
CA TYR A 132 1.64 14.98 -4.91
C TYR A 132 0.21 14.68 -4.45
N HIS A 133 -0.20 13.40 -4.47
CA HIS A 133 -1.53 13.02 -4.02
C HIS A 133 -1.69 13.20 -2.50
N LEU A 134 -0.70 12.77 -1.71
CA LEU A 134 -0.69 12.96 -0.26
C LEU A 134 -0.77 14.43 0.15
N GLY A 135 -0.09 15.33 -0.56
CA GLY A 135 -0.17 16.77 -0.30
C GLY A 135 -1.59 17.36 -0.49
N ARG A 136 -2.46 16.70 -1.26
CA ARG A 136 -3.87 17.09 -1.40
C ARG A 136 -4.75 16.56 -0.27
N VAL A 137 -4.40 15.39 0.27
CA VAL A 137 -5.10 14.75 1.40
C VAL A 137 -4.72 15.43 2.72
N PHE A 138 -3.45 15.81 2.85
CA PHE A 138 -2.83 16.44 4.02
C PHE A 138 -2.33 17.85 3.68
N PRO A 139 -3.22 18.85 3.52
CA PRO A 139 -2.85 20.20 3.08
C PRO A 139 -2.18 21.07 4.17
N HIS A 140 -2.02 20.55 5.39
CA HIS A 140 -1.56 21.29 6.57
C HIS A 140 -0.29 20.69 7.17
#